data_AF-A0A2E0BNI5-F1
#
_entry.id   AF-A0A2E0BNI5-F1
#
_cell.length_a   1.000
_cell.length_b   1.000
_cell.length_c   1.000
_cell.angle_alpha   90.00
_cell.angle_beta   90.00
_cell.angle_gamma   90.00
#
_symmetry.space_group_name_H-M   'P 1'
#
loop_
_entity.id
_entity.type
_entity.pdbx_description
1 polymer ?
#
loop_
_entity_poly.entity_id
_entity_poly.type
_entity_poly.pdbx_seq_one_letter_code
_entity_poly.pdbx_strand_id
1 'polypeptide(L)'
;MKLGVCIPYRDTGDGVRKKHLDTLIPHLEKFLGERNIEFRCYIGHQVDDKKFNRSGTKNVAFLAAKEDGCDYVAFHDVDMLPQDDCDYSHPGDTPKHIATYLSQWDYTLRDIHYFGGVVIFTIEQFENVNGYLTDYWGWGFEDDDLFWRCIQKGYFKPEYIESPGSTKVLQFDGEETHIKIPASKTIMNIPNKGCEIEAIVHSEIESEDKEFLIGNDIGHLKYPIVSRKGWDFDISYNNSKAFSYCLWGLKNELHYGWMMRYPNQWSKVNFKVDTYERSRTITINDEVYGMEFGPQKSILPYEGDLKRYGSTPFWIGKNPPNPHDPFRDRNRPFKGKMYSIKMWNHDKELVLHYDMSKSWRRDKLLDLSGNENHGELVLGKGRITKDNVMISKTITPHRRWGTMECMYHDDEGIIDNQFQGDPEATKINEVTYKKGMQKDKIDITTNGLSDMKFVIESTEDDIYNRHKIINVRF
;
A
#
# COMPACT_ATOMS: atom_id res chain seq x y z
N MET A 1 2.36 30.86 -16.52
CA MET A 1 1.48 29.74 -16.13
C MET A 1 1.05 30.03 -14.71
N LYS A 2 -0.25 30.00 -14.45
CA LYS A 2 -0.86 30.34 -13.18
C LYS A 2 -1.27 29.07 -12.43
N LEU A 3 -0.81 28.95 -11.19
CA LEU A 3 -1.15 27.88 -10.26
C LEU A 3 -2.40 28.23 -9.44
N GLY A 4 -3.37 27.32 -9.38
CA GLY A 4 -4.44 27.36 -8.38
C GLY A 4 -4.12 26.47 -7.19
N VAL A 5 -3.97 27.04 -5.99
CA VAL A 5 -3.81 26.24 -4.77
C VAL A 5 -5.19 25.98 -4.17
N CYS A 6 -5.70 24.75 -4.31
CA CYS A 6 -7.03 24.34 -3.88
C CYS A 6 -6.99 23.75 -2.48
N ILE A 7 -7.53 24.48 -1.49
CA ILE A 7 -7.44 24.15 -0.07
C ILE A 7 -8.83 23.71 0.44
N PRO A 8 -9.01 22.45 0.86
CA PRO A 8 -10.23 22.04 1.55
C PRO A 8 -10.26 22.63 2.96
N TYR A 9 -11.40 23.19 3.35
CA TYR A 9 -11.52 23.90 4.61
C TYR A 9 -12.90 23.73 5.25
N ARG A 10 -12.92 23.64 6.57
CA ARG A 10 -14.11 23.74 7.41
C ARG A 10 -13.73 24.39 8.72
N ASP A 11 -14.37 25.51 9.04
CA ASP A 11 -14.28 26.11 10.36
C ASP A 11 -15.40 25.57 11.24
N THR A 12 -15.04 24.83 12.28
CA THR A 12 -15.97 24.32 13.32
C THR A 12 -16.20 25.35 14.44
N GLY A 13 -15.55 26.52 14.37
CA GLY A 13 -15.62 27.57 15.39
C GLY A 13 -14.69 27.33 16.59
N ASP A 14 -13.87 26.27 16.58
CA ASP A 14 -12.85 26.00 17.60
C ASP A 14 -11.56 26.82 17.41
N GLY A 15 -11.43 27.50 16.27
CA GLY A 15 -10.30 28.35 15.92
C GLY A 15 -9.03 27.60 15.47
N VAL A 16 -9.01 26.27 15.49
CA VAL A 16 -7.84 25.46 15.10
C VAL A 16 -7.59 25.58 13.60
N ARG A 17 -8.60 25.26 12.77
CA ARG A 17 -8.47 25.31 11.32
C ARG A 17 -8.31 26.74 10.80
N LYS A 18 -8.98 27.71 11.43
CA LYS A 18 -8.76 29.13 11.12
C LYS A 18 -7.30 29.54 11.31
N LYS A 19 -6.70 29.15 12.44
CA LYS A 19 -5.28 29.43 12.71
C LYS A 19 -4.36 28.76 11.68
N HIS A 20 -4.69 27.55 11.23
CA HIS A 20 -3.96 26.87 10.16
C HIS A 20 -4.02 27.67 8.85
N LEU A 21 -5.21 28.10 8.44
CA LEU A 21 -5.37 28.91 7.23
C LEU A 21 -4.64 30.25 7.31
N ASP A 22 -4.78 30.96 8.44
CA ASP A 22 -4.11 32.24 8.72
C ASP A 22 -2.57 32.10 8.71
N THR A 23 -2.04 30.90 8.97
CA THR A 23 -0.59 30.60 8.93
C THR A 23 -0.15 30.16 7.54
N LEU A 24 -0.93 29.31 6.87
CA LEU A 24 -0.61 28.73 5.57
C LEU A 24 -0.57 29.78 4.46
N ILE A 25 -1.56 30.67 4.40
CA ILE A 25 -1.67 31.63 3.28
C ILE A 25 -0.43 32.55 3.19
N PRO A 26 0.00 33.23 4.27
CA PRO A 26 1.23 34.03 4.24
C PRO A 26 2.49 33.20 3.94
N HIS A 27 2.53 31.94 4.41
CA HIS A 27 3.64 31.04 4.14
C HIS A 27 3.75 30.71 2.64
N LEU A 28 2.64 30.36 1.99
CA LEU A 28 2.58 30.11 0.55
C LEU A 28 2.89 31.36 -0.26
N GLU A 29 2.41 32.53 0.16
CA GLU A 29 2.74 33.82 -0.48
C GLU A 29 4.24 34.07 -0.54
N LYS A 30 4.93 33.88 0.58
CA LYS A 30 6.38 33.99 0.62
C LYS A 30 7.03 32.90 -0.23
N PHE A 31 6.67 31.64 0.02
CA PHE A 31 7.32 30.48 -0.57
C PHE A 31 7.24 30.46 -2.11
N LEU A 32 6.04 30.65 -2.66
CA LEU A 32 5.77 30.64 -4.10
C LEU A 32 6.22 31.95 -4.77
N GLY A 33 6.08 33.09 -4.06
CA GLY A 33 6.54 34.40 -4.53
C GLY A 33 8.06 34.46 -4.73
N GLU A 34 8.84 33.95 -3.77
CA GLU A 34 10.30 33.85 -3.88
C GLU A 34 10.75 32.96 -5.05
N ARG A 35 9.87 32.04 -5.50
CA ARG A 35 10.09 31.13 -6.64
C ARG A 35 9.53 31.67 -7.96
N ASN A 36 9.01 32.90 -7.97
CA ASN A 36 8.35 33.53 -9.12
C ASN A 36 7.22 32.68 -9.74
N ILE A 37 6.49 31.94 -8.91
CA ILE A 37 5.30 31.19 -9.35
C ILE A 37 4.11 32.12 -9.25
N GLU A 38 3.46 32.40 -10.39
CA GLU A 38 2.17 33.09 -10.39
C GLU A 38 1.11 32.15 -9.82
N PHE A 39 0.44 32.54 -8.74
CA PHE A 39 -0.53 31.68 -8.08
C PHE A 39 -1.70 32.45 -7.46
N ARG A 40 -2.76 31.71 -7.13
CA ARG A 40 -3.88 32.16 -6.28
C ARG A 40 -4.38 31.01 -5.42
N CYS A 41 -4.75 31.29 -4.17
CA CYS A 41 -5.36 30.29 -3.29
C CYS A 41 -6.89 30.27 -3.43
N TYR A 42 -7.49 29.08 -3.51
CA TYR A 42 -8.93 28.85 -3.59
C TYR A 42 -9.34 27.94 -2.43
N ILE A 43 -10.14 28.47 -1.52
CA ILE A 43 -10.54 27.79 -0.29
C ILE A 43 -11.97 27.29 -0.49
N GLY A 44 -12.15 25.97 -0.60
CA GLY A 44 -13.47 25.35 -0.55
C GLY A 44 -13.91 25.22 0.90
N HIS A 45 -14.80 26.10 1.36
CA HIS A 45 -15.23 26.16 2.75
C HIS A 45 -16.60 25.49 2.92
N GLN A 46 -16.66 24.33 3.55
CA GLN A 46 -17.95 23.70 3.88
C GLN A 46 -18.61 24.40 5.07
N VAL A 47 -19.85 24.88 4.87
CA VAL A 47 -20.59 25.68 5.87
C VAL A 47 -21.88 25.01 6.38
N ASP A 48 -22.17 23.79 5.93
CA ASP A 48 -23.26 22.98 6.49
C ASP A 48 -22.80 22.10 7.66
N ASP A 49 -23.77 21.57 8.41
CA ASP A 49 -23.55 20.74 9.59
C ASP A 49 -23.28 19.25 9.26
N LYS A 50 -23.09 18.89 7.98
CA LYS A 50 -22.77 17.50 7.61
C LYS A 50 -21.34 17.16 8.02
N LYS A 51 -21.01 15.87 7.97
CA LYS A 51 -19.60 15.43 8.06
C LYS A 51 -18.78 16.15 7.00
N PHE A 52 -17.49 16.36 7.26
CA PHE A 52 -16.65 17.07 6.32
C PHE A 52 -16.53 16.27 5.03
N ASN A 53 -16.78 16.91 3.90
CA ASN A 53 -16.59 16.37 2.56
C ASN A 53 -15.33 17.01 1.96
N ARG A 54 -14.17 16.47 2.33
CA ARG A 54 -12.86 16.93 1.86
C ARG A 54 -12.77 16.85 0.32
N SER A 55 -13.34 15.81 -0.28
CA SER A 55 -13.46 15.65 -1.74
C SER A 55 -14.23 16.80 -2.40
N GLY A 56 -15.44 17.08 -1.90
CA GLY A 56 -16.33 18.08 -2.46
C GLY A 56 -15.73 19.47 -2.38
N THR A 57 -15.13 19.82 -1.24
CA THR A 57 -14.46 21.12 -1.06
C THR A 57 -13.26 21.30 -1.99
N LYS A 58 -12.45 20.25 -2.21
CA LYS A 58 -11.38 20.26 -3.23
C LYS A 58 -11.94 20.45 -4.64
N ASN A 59 -13.00 19.74 -5.01
CA ASN A 59 -13.65 19.87 -6.32
C ASN A 59 -14.20 21.30 -6.55
N VAL A 60 -14.83 21.90 -5.54
CA VAL A 60 -15.37 23.27 -5.62
C VAL A 60 -14.25 24.30 -5.79
N ALA A 61 -13.16 24.16 -5.03
CA ALA A 61 -11.98 25.00 -5.18
C ALA A 61 -11.34 24.85 -6.57
N PHE A 62 -11.33 23.64 -7.13
CA PHE A 62 -10.87 23.39 -8.49
C PHE A 62 -11.73 24.10 -9.54
N LEU A 63 -13.06 24.04 -9.41
CA LEU A 63 -13.98 24.72 -10.34
C LEU A 63 -13.73 26.23 -10.36
N ALA A 64 -13.55 26.84 -9.18
CA ALA A 64 -13.21 28.26 -9.07
C ALA A 64 -11.83 28.58 -9.67
N ALA A 65 -10.82 27.74 -9.44
CA ALA A 65 -9.50 27.91 -10.02
C ALA A 65 -9.50 27.83 -11.55
N LYS A 66 -10.29 26.90 -12.11
CA LYS A 66 -10.49 26.74 -13.54
C LYS A 66 -11.20 27.96 -14.15
N GLU A 67 -12.26 28.44 -13.51
CA GLU A 67 -13.00 29.63 -13.94
C GLU A 67 -12.11 30.88 -14.00
N ASP A 68 -11.23 31.04 -13.01
CA ASP A 68 -10.25 32.12 -12.92
C ASP A 68 -9.01 31.93 -13.85
N GLY A 69 -9.04 30.93 -14.74
CA GLY A 69 -8.05 30.71 -15.78
C GLY A 69 -6.70 30.16 -15.29
N CYS A 70 -6.66 29.37 -14.21
CA CYS A 70 -5.43 28.69 -13.82
C CYS A 70 -5.04 27.60 -14.82
N ASP A 71 -3.75 27.43 -15.08
CA ASP A 71 -3.23 26.42 -16.01
C ASP A 71 -3.12 25.03 -15.36
N TYR A 72 -2.89 25.01 -14.04
CA TYR A 72 -2.75 23.80 -13.24
C TYR A 72 -3.09 24.08 -11.78
N VAL A 73 -3.33 23.03 -10.99
CA VAL A 73 -3.74 23.12 -9.59
C VAL A 73 -2.88 22.27 -8.67
N ALA A 74 -2.74 22.72 -7.43
CA ALA A 74 -2.23 21.93 -6.31
C ALA A 74 -3.36 21.76 -5.29
N PHE A 75 -3.85 20.54 -5.09
CA PHE A 75 -4.70 20.23 -3.95
C PHE A 75 -3.83 20.19 -2.71
N HIS A 76 -4.16 20.98 -1.70
CA HIS A 76 -3.23 21.27 -0.62
C HIS A 76 -3.95 21.29 0.74
N ASP A 77 -3.54 20.41 1.65
CA ASP A 77 -4.08 20.39 3.01
C ASP A 77 -3.72 21.66 3.79
N VAL A 78 -4.67 22.16 4.57
CA VAL A 78 -4.55 23.47 5.26
C VAL A 78 -3.43 23.51 6.31
N ASP A 79 -2.98 22.35 6.79
CA ASP A 79 -2.02 22.19 7.87
C ASP A 79 -0.58 21.86 7.43
N MET A 80 -0.28 21.85 6.13
CA MET A 80 1.05 21.48 5.65
C MET A 80 1.85 22.70 5.20
N LEU A 81 2.99 22.99 5.82
CA LEU A 81 3.85 24.10 5.43
C LEU A 81 5.02 23.58 4.59
N PRO A 82 5.10 23.89 3.27
CA PRO A 82 6.20 23.42 2.43
C PRO A 82 7.55 23.99 2.87
N GLN A 83 8.58 23.14 2.83
CA GLN A 83 9.98 23.53 2.99
C GLN A 83 10.65 23.76 1.62
N ASP A 84 11.91 24.21 1.65
CA ASP A 84 12.58 24.76 0.47
C ASP A 84 12.74 23.80 -0.71
N ASP A 85 12.72 22.50 -0.46
CA ASP A 85 12.87 21.42 -1.42
C ASP A 85 11.56 21.07 -2.17
N CYS A 86 10.41 21.59 -1.76
CA CYS A 86 9.14 21.36 -2.46
C CYS A 86 9.07 22.07 -3.82
N ASP A 87 8.71 21.31 -4.87
CA ASP A 87 8.55 21.84 -6.23
C ASP A 87 7.08 21.87 -6.68
N TYR A 88 6.53 23.09 -6.74
CA TYR A 88 5.17 23.42 -7.18
C TYR A 88 5.04 23.73 -8.69
N SER A 89 6.06 23.44 -9.50
CA SER A 89 6.00 23.67 -10.95
C SER A 89 4.93 22.80 -11.62
N HIS A 90 4.55 23.19 -12.85
CA HIS A 90 3.58 22.45 -13.67
C HIS A 90 3.92 20.94 -13.73
N PRO A 91 2.94 20.03 -13.58
CA PRO A 91 3.21 18.60 -13.39
C PRO A 91 3.59 17.86 -14.68
N GLY A 92 3.28 18.45 -15.84
CA GLY A 92 3.66 17.91 -17.15
C GLY A 92 2.75 16.77 -17.56
N ASP A 93 3.31 15.57 -17.68
CA ASP A 93 2.69 14.40 -18.28
C ASP A 93 1.78 13.59 -17.34
N THR A 94 2.08 13.58 -16.05
CA THR A 94 1.27 12.90 -15.03
C THR A 94 1.06 13.80 -13.83
N PRO A 95 0.01 13.55 -13.03
CA PRO A 95 -0.10 14.16 -11.71
C PRO A 95 1.14 13.88 -10.87
N LYS A 96 1.55 14.83 -10.04
CA LYS A 96 2.73 14.72 -9.17
C LYS A 96 2.34 14.88 -7.71
N HIS A 97 2.70 13.89 -6.89
CA HIS A 97 2.61 14.00 -5.43
C HIS A 97 3.86 14.66 -4.88
N ILE A 98 3.71 15.69 -4.05
CA ILE A 98 4.83 16.49 -3.54
C ILE A 98 4.89 16.55 -2.01
N ALA A 99 3.86 16.07 -1.29
CA ALA A 99 3.86 15.94 0.16
C ALA A 99 4.49 14.59 0.56
N THR A 100 5.80 14.41 0.35
CA THR A 100 6.43 13.09 0.50
C THR A 100 6.99 12.82 1.88
N TYR A 101 7.60 13.82 2.52
CA TYR A 101 8.29 13.67 3.81
C TYR A 101 7.70 14.66 4.81
N LEU A 102 6.80 14.16 5.65
CA LEU A 102 6.03 15.01 6.57
C LEU A 102 6.58 14.92 7.99
N SER A 103 6.63 16.05 8.70
CA SER A 103 7.14 16.10 10.08
C SER A 103 6.35 15.19 11.03
N GLN A 104 5.06 14.99 10.79
CA GLN A 104 4.21 14.07 11.56
C GLN A 104 4.61 12.58 11.46
N TRP A 105 5.42 12.21 10.45
CA TRP A 105 5.92 10.84 10.25
C TRP A 105 7.44 10.78 10.27
N ASP A 106 8.07 11.63 11.09
CA ASP A 106 9.52 11.72 11.24
C ASP A 106 10.24 11.92 9.90
N TYR A 107 9.62 12.67 8.97
CA TYR A 107 10.12 12.91 7.62
C TYR A 107 10.35 11.62 6.81
N THR A 108 9.51 10.61 7.05
CA THR A 108 9.40 9.41 6.20
C THR A 108 8.08 9.39 5.43
N LEU A 109 8.05 8.61 4.35
CA LEU A 109 6.83 8.37 3.59
C LEU A 109 5.90 7.46 4.41
N ARG A 110 4.64 7.87 4.56
CA ARG A 110 3.60 7.09 5.25
C ARG A 110 3.48 5.67 4.71
N ASP A 111 3.28 5.59 3.39
CA ASP A 111 3.17 4.35 2.63
C ASP A 111 3.40 4.61 1.12
N ILE A 112 3.80 3.57 0.38
CA ILE A 112 4.15 3.65 -1.05
C ILE A 112 3.00 4.08 -1.97
N HIS A 113 1.74 3.97 -1.53
CA HIS A 113 0.57 4.40 -2.29
C HIS A 113 0.06 5.79 -1.84
N TYR A 114 0.68 6.40 -0.82
CA TYR A 114 0.26 7.69 -0.30
C TYR A 114 0.21 8.75 -1.42
N PHE A 115 -0.99 9.31 -1.59
CA PHE A 115 -1.32 10.31 -2.62
C PHE A 115 -2.19 11.44 -2.04
N GLY A 116 -1.98 11.74 -0.75
CA GLY A 116 -2.64 12.81 -0.02
C GLY A 116 -1.70 13.96 0.33
N GLY A 117 -2.15 14.89 1.16
CA GLY A 117 -1.39 16.08 1.54
C GLY A 117 -1.40 17.11 0.43
N VAL A 118 -0.42 17.03 -0.48
CA VAL A 118 -0.29 17.93 -1.61
C VAL A 118 -0.01 17.18 -2.92
N VAL A 119 -0.93 17.34 -3.88
CA VAL A 119 -0.87 16.72 -5.21
C VAL A 119 -1.17 17.75 -6.30
N ILE A 120 -0.38 17.72 -7.36
CA ILE A 120 -0.45 18.66 -8.48
C ILE A 120 -1.02 17.98 -9.72
N PHE A 121 -2.00 18.63 -10.35
CA PHE A 121 -2.65 18.21 -11.59
C PHE A 121 -2.69 19.38 -12.57
N THR A 122 -2.58 19.10 -13.88
CA THR A 122 -3.11 20.06 -14.87
C THR A 122 -4.63 20.09 -14.80
N ILE A 123 -5.26 21.13 -15.34
CA ILE A 123 -6.73 21.18 -15.45
C ILE A 123 -7.25 19.94 -16.20
N GLU A 124 -6.69 19.65 -17.38
CA GLU A 124 -7.07 18.50 -18.20
C GLU A 124 -6.90 17.17 -17.47
N GLN A 125 -5.80 17.02 -16.70
CA GLN A 125 -5.55 15.80 -15.96
C GLN A 125 -6.64 15.54 -14.92
N PHE A 126 -7.02 16.56 -14.16
CA PHE A 126 -8.03 16.45 -13.12
C PHE A 126 -9.44 16.26 -13.69
N GLU A 127 -9.76 16.91 -14.80
CA GLU A 127 -11.02 16.67 -15.51
C GLU A 127 -11.11 15.25 -16.07
N ASN A 128 -10.01 14.72 -16.61
CA ASN A 128 -10.01 13.37 -17.18
C ASN A 128 -10.24 12.28 -16.12
N VAL A 129 -9.78 12.47 -14.87
CA VAL A 129 -10.10 11.57 -13.74
C VAL A 129 -11.48 11.83 -13.13
N ASN A 130 -12.21 12.82 -13.66
CA ASN A 130 -13.50 13.29 -13.15
C ASN A 130 -13.40 13.72 -11.68
N GLY A 131 -12.34 14.43 -11.32
CA GLY A 131 -12.08 14.93 -9.96
C GLY A 131 -12.16 13.89 -8.84
N TYR A 132 -12.39 14.36 -7.61
CA TYR A 132 -12.60 13.51 -6.43
C TYR A 132 -14.03 12.95 -6.39
N LEU A 133 -14.21 11.74 -5.88
CA LEU A 133 -15.51 11.19 -5.52
C LEU A 133 -16.04 11.84 -4.24
N THR A 134 -17.27 12.36 -4.25
CA THR A 134 -17.86 13.07 -3.10
C THR A 134 -18.65 12.18 -2.13
N ASP A 135 -18.63 10.85 -2.33
CA ASP A 135 -19.30 9.89 -1.45
C ASP A 135 -18.48 9.55 -0.19
N TYR A 136 -17.24 10.03 -0.11
CA TYR A 136 -16.41 9.92 1.09
C TYR A 136 -16.78 11.05 2.08
N TRP A 137 -17.35 10.67 3.22
CA TRP A 137 -17.77 11.58 4.27
C TRP A 137 -16.96 11.33 5.54
N GLY A 138 -16.40 12.39 6.13
CA GLY A 138 -15.46 12.26 7.24
C GLY A 138 -14.07 11.83 6.76
N TRP A 139 -13.35 11.09 7.59
CA TRP A 139 -11.95 10.75 7.35
C TRP A 139 -11.76 9.51 6.47
N GLY A 140 -10.79 9.59 5.55
CA GLY A 140 -10.14 8.44 4.90
C GLY A 140 -10.64 8.04 3.50
N PHE A 141 -9.72 7.46 2.73
CA PHE A 141 -9.88 6.80 1.42
C PHE A 141 -10.17 7.66 0.19
N GLU A 142 -10.43 8.95 0.32
CA GLU A 142 -10.65 9.83 -0.84
C GLU A 142 -9.37 10.07 -1.66
N ASP A 143 -8.22 10.19 -1.01
CA ASP A 143 -6.93 10.32 -1.70
C ASP A 143 -6.50 8.98 -2.35
N ASP A 144 -6.81 7.85 -1.71
CA ASP A 144 -6.59 6.50 -2.25
C ASP A 144 -7.48 6.23 -3.49
N ASP A 145 -8.71 6.72 -3.48
CA ASP A 145 -9.64 6.71 -4.61
C ASP A 145 -9.11 7.53 -5.79
N LEU A 146 -8.67 8.77 -5.53
CA LEU A 146 -8.08 9.62 -6.57
C LEU A 146 -6.85 8.97 -7.20
N PHE A 147 -5.99 8.35 -6.39
CA PHE A 147 -4.85 7.58 -6.91
C PHE A 147 -5.32 6.45 -7.83
N TRP A 148 -6.34 5.70 -7.43
CA TRP A 148 -6.90 4.61 -8.25
C TRP A 148 -7.50 5.10 -9.57
N ARG A 149 -8.19 6.25 -9.56
CA ARG A 149 -8.68 6.92 -10.78
C ARG A 149 -7.54 7.25 -11.74
N CYS A 150 -6.40 7.71 -11.21
CA CYS A 150 -5.22 8.01 -12.03
C CYS A 150 -4.63 6.75 -12.69
N ILE A 151 -4.65 5.60 -11.99
CA ILE A 151 -4.25 4.31 -12.56
C ILE A 151 -5.22 3.90 -13.68
N GLN A 152 -6.54 3.96 -13.44
CA GLN A 152 -7.55 3.60 -14.43
C GLN A 152 -7.47 4.47 -15.71
N LYS A 153 -7.11 5.75 -15.56
CA LYS A 153 -6.87 6.66 -16.70
C LYS A 153 -5.48 6.56 -17.31
N GLY A 154 -4.63 5.67 -16.81
CA GLY A 154 -3.34 5.35 -17.38
C GLY A 154 -2.25 6.39 -17.13
N TYR A 155 -2.41 7.27 -16.14
CA TYR A 155 -1.34 8.18 -15.71
C TYR A 155 -0.20 7.44 -15.02
N PHE A 156 -0.54 6.41 -14.24
CA PHE A 156 0.43 5.53 -13.59
C PHE A 156 0.29 4.13 -14.16
N LYS A 157 1.34 3.64 -14.83
CA LYS A 157 1.33 2.38 -15.57
C LYS A 157 2.21 1.36 -14.87
N PRO A 158 1.86 0.06 -14.92
CA PRO A 158 2.74 -0.99 -14.42
C PRO A 158 3.99 -1.09 -15.29
N GLU A 159 5.14 -1.09 -14.66
CA GLU A 159 6.38 -1.61 -15.24
C GLU A 159 6.46 -3.11 -14.94
N TYR A 160 7.04 -3.90 -15.85
CA TYR A 160 7.19 -5.34 -15.68
C TYR A 160 8.66 -5.71 -15.53
N ILE A 161 8.94 -6.65 -14.62
CA ILE A 161 10.26 -7.28 -14.52
C ILE A 161 10.32 -8.53 -15.41
N GLU A 162 11.52 -9.08 -15.59
CA GLU A 162 11.69 -10.34 -16.32
C GLU A 162 10.76 -11.42 -15.74
N SER A 163 9.96 -12.00 -16.62
CA SER A 163 8.84 -12.86 -16.24
C SER A 163 8.85 -14.15 -17.07
N PRO A 164 8.46 -15.30 -16.50
CA PRO A 164 8.45 -16.58 -17.22
C PRO A 164 7.49 -16.64 -18.42
N GLY A 165 6.46 -15.79 -18.46
CA GLY A 165 5.42 -15.83 -19.49
C GLY A 165 4.53 -17.07 -19.35
N SER A 166 4.10 -17.64 -20.49
CA SER A 166 3.21 -18.80 -20.49
C SER A 166 3.93 -20.07 -20.04
N THR A 167 3.57 -20.59 -18.87
CA THR A 167 4.25 -21.74 -18.25
C THR A 167 3.31 -22.56 -17.38
N LYS A 168 3.80 -23.68 -16.81
CA LYS A 168 3.05 -24.48 -15.84
C LYS A 168 3.22 -23.93 -14.44
N VAL A 169 2.14 -23.94 -13.67
CA VAL A 169 2.07 -23.48 -12.29
C VAL A 169 1.28 -24.49 -11.45
N LEU A 170 1.56 -24.55 -10.15
CA LEU A 170 0.77 -25.30 -9.19
C LEU A 170 -0.33 -24.39 -8.64
N GLN A 171 -1.59 -24.75 -8.89
CA GLN A 171 -2.75 -24.11 -8.30
C GLN A 171 -3.07 -24.78 -6.96
N PHE A 172 -3.12 -23.97 -5.90
CA PHE A 172 -3.54 -24.36 -4.56
C PHE A 172 -5.04 -24.08 -4.38
N ASP A 173 -5.72 -24.98 -3.68
CA ASP A 173 -7.18 -24.94 -3.46
C ASP A 173 -7.59 -24.11 -2.24
N GLY A 174 -6.63 -23.67 -1.40
CA GLY A 174 -6.95 -23.04 -0.11
C GLY A 174 -7.42 -24.03 0.96
N GLU A 175 -7.25 -25.34 0.73
CA GLU A 175 -7.71 -26.41 1.62
C GLU A 175 -6.57 -27.43 1.88
N GLU A 176 -6.37 -28.38 0.96
CA GLU A 176 -5.52 -29.56 1.18
C GLU A 176 -4.25 -29.55 0.35
N THR A 177 -4.16 -28.74 -0.70
CA THR A 177 -3.01 -28.77 -1.61
C THR A 177 -1.77 -28.22 -0.93
N HIS A 178 -0.70 -29.01 -0.86
CA HIS A 178 0.55 -28.61 -0.23
C HIS A 178 1.74 -29.43 -0.72
N ILE A 179 2.95 -28.92 -0.46
CA ILE A 179 4.20 -29.67 -0.65
C ILE A 179 4.90 -29.78 0.71
N LYS A 180 5.31 -30.98 1.07
CA LYS A 180 6.13 -31.23 2.25
C LYS A 180 7.56 -31.55 1.82
N ILE A 181 8.52 -30.80 2.32
CA ILE A 181 9.94 -30.98 2.02
C ILE A 181 10.60 -31.68 3.22
N PRO A 182 11.11 -32.90 3.06
CA PRO A 182 11.83 -33.60 4.11
C PRO A 182 13.01 -32.78 4.63
N ALA A 183 13.31 -32.91 5.92
CA ALA A 183 14.50 -32.28 6.46
C ALA A 183 15.77 -32.94 5.90
N SER A 184 16.77 -32.13 5.57
CA SER A 184 18.08 -32.59 5.11
C SER A 184 19.18 -31.75 5.72
N LYS A 185 20.42 -32.20 5.58
CA LYS A 185 21.60 -31.47 6.06
C LYS A 185 21.76 -30.09 5.37
N THR A 186 21.27 -29.95 4.15
CA THR A 186 21.48 -28.73 3.35
C THR A 186 20.45 -27.64 3.67
N ILE A 187 19.24 -28.01 4.13
CA ILE A 187 18.18 -27.05 4.45
C ILE A 187 17.92 -26.88 5.96
N MET A 188 18.45 -27.77 6.81
CA MET A 188 18.12 -27.79 8.25
C MET A 188 18.47 -26.49 9.00
N ASN A 189 19.44 -25.71 8.48
CA ASN A 189 19.89 -24.46 9.09
C ASN A 189 19.13 -23.21 8.61
N ILE A 190 18.13 -23.37 7.72
CA ILE A 190 17.28 -22.27 7.26
C ILE A 190 16.10 -22.09 8.23
N PRO A 191 15.83 -20.89 8.75
CA PRO A 191 16.50 -19.61 8.46
C PRO A 191 17.66 -19.27 9.42
N ASN A 192 17.95 -20.10 10.43
CA ASN A 192 18.72 -19.70 11.61
C ASN A 192 20.20 -19.34 11.39
N LYS A 193 20.86 -19.82 10.32
CA LYS A 193 22.24 -19.42 9.98
C LYS A 193 22.32 -18.29 8.96
N GLY A 194 21.18 -17.79 8.49
CA GLY A 194 21.09 -16.95 7.31
C GLY A 194 20.60 -17.74 6.11
N CYS A 195 19.82 -17.09 5.28
CA CYS A 195 19.19 -17.69 4.11
C CYS A 195 18.67 -16.63 3.16
N GLU A 196 18.35 -17.07 1.95
CA GLU A 196 17.50 -16.33 1.02
C GLU A 196 16.41 -17.28 0.52
N ILE A 197 15.16 -16.83 0.46
CA ILE A 197 14.01 -17.59 -0.01
C ILE A 197 13.26 -16.72 -1.01
N GLU A 198 13.20 -17.19 -2.26
CA GLU A 198 12.48 -16.53 -3.35
C GLU A 198 11.30 -17.39 -3.76
N ALA A 199 10.11 -16.81 -3.83
CA ALA A 199 8.92 -17.47 -4.37
C ALA A 199 8.21 -16.57 -5.40
N ILE A 200 7.81 -17.16 -6.53
CA ILE A 200 6.96 -16.51 -7.52
C ILE A 200 5.56 -17.09 -7.38
N VAL A 201 4.65 -16.28 -6.85
CA VAL A 201 3.30 -16.69 -6.48
C VAL A 201 2.24 -15.69 -6.95
N HIS A 202 1.04 -16.19 -7.18
CA HIS A 202 -0.17 -15.42 -7.38
C HIS A 202 -1.06 -15.66 -6.17
N SER A 203 -1.09 -14.71 -5.24
CA SER A 203 -1.81 -14.86 -3.97
C SER A 203 -3.25 -14.41 -4.08
N GLU A 204 -4.16 -15.19 -3.52
CA GLU A 204 -5.60 -14.90 -3.47
C GLU A 204 -6.07 -14.86 -2.02
N ILE A 205 -7.05 -13.99 -1.73
CA ILE A 205 -7.81 -14.05 -0.48
C ILE A 205 -9.01 -14.97 -0.74
N GLU A 206 -9.33 -15.84 0.22
CA GLU A 206 -10.35 -16.89 0.07
C GLU A 206 -11.65 -16.37 -0.55
N SER A 207 -12.14 -15.24 -0.04
CA SER A 207 -13.34 -14.53 -0.49
C SER A 207 -13.34 -13.07 0.00
N GLU A 208 -14.20 -12.24 -0.57
CA GLU A 208 -14.31 -10.81 -0.22
C GLU A 208 -14.73 -10.56 1.24
N ASP A 209 -15.47 -11.49 1.85
CA ASP A 209 -15.84 -11.46 3.27
C ASP A 209 -14.71 -11.89 4.21
N LYS A 210 -13.52 -12.21 3.68
CA LYS A 210 -12.31 -12.49 4.47
C LYS A 210 -11.28 -11.37 4.38
N GLU A 211 -11.47 -10.38 3.50
CA GLU A 211 -10.61 -9.19 3.45
C GLU A 211 -10.69 -8.42 4.79
N PHE A 212 -9.54 -8.04 5.33
CA PHE A 212 -9.50 -7.25 6.56
C PHE A 212 -9.93 -5.81 6.28
N LEU A 213 -10.89 -5.34 7.08
CA LEU A 213 -11.44 -4.00 7.07
C LEU A 213 -11.39 -3.44 8.50
N ILE A 214 -11.09 -2.15 8.62
CA ILE A 214 -11.20 -1.35 9.83
C ILE A 214 -12.62 -1.49 10.39
N GLY A 215 -12.72 -1.82 11.68
CA GLY A 215 -14.00 -1.97 12.37
C GLY A 215 -14.83 -3.19 11.96
N ASN A 216 -14.23 -4.19 11.30
CA ASN A 216 -14.87 -5.48 11.05
C ASN A 216 -14.38 -6.56 12.03
N ASP A 217 -15.23 -7.54 12.34
CA ASP A 217 -14.95 -8.62 13.31
C ASP A 217 -14.05 -9.73 12.72
N ILE A 218 -13.58 -9.57 11.48
CA ILE A 218 -12.69 -10.53 10.84
C ILE A 218 -11.30 -10.40 11.44
N GLY A 219 -10.87 -11.43 12.16
CA GLY A 219 -9.50 -11.51 12.66
C GLY A 219 -8.45 -11.50 11.54
N HIS A 220 -7.21 -11.16 11.89
CA HIS A 220 -6.07 -11.27 10.98
C HIS A 220 -5.86 -12.73 10.56
N LEU A 221 -5.90 -12.99 9.24
CA LEU A 221 -5.72 -14.31 8.63
C LEU A 221 -4.40 -14.36 7.85
N LYS A 222 -3.67 -15.46 8.00
CA LYS A 222 -2.43 -15.75 7.25
C LYS A 222 -2.63 -16.91 6.29
N TYR A 223 -2.06 -16.78 5.10
CA TYR A 223 -2.02 -17.76 4.02
C TYR A 223 -0.54 -18.11 3.73
N PRO A 224 0.01 -19.18 4.32
CA PRO A 224 1.43 -19.46 4.32
C PRO A 224 1.90 -19.99 2.97
N ILE A 225 2.86 -19.28 2.38
CA ILE A 225 3.53 -19.68 1.14
C ILE A 225 4.56 -20.75 1.47
N VAL A 226 5.40 -20.50 2.47
CA VAL A 226 6.33 -21.49 3.03
C VAL A 226 6.39 -21.33 4.53
N SER A 227 6.41 -22.44 5.25
CA SER A 227 6.45 -22.46 6.71
C SER A 227 7.30 -23.61 7.24
N ARG A 228 7.68 -23.51 8.51
CA ARG A 228 8.43 -24.55 9.22
C ARG A 228 7.92 -24.74 10.64
N LYS A 229 7.67 -26.00 11.02
CA LYS A 229 7.17 -26.36 12.36
C LYS A 229 8.22 -26.08 13.43
N GLY A 230 7.76 -25.62 14.59
CA GLY A 230 8.56 -25.43 15.78
C GLY A 230 8.29 -24.04 16.33
N TRP A 231 8.99 -23.06 15.79
CA TRP A 231 8.88 -21.65 16.19
C TRP A 231 8.24 -20.84 15.08
N ASP A 232 7.12 -21.33 14.52
CA ASP A 232 6.26 -20.66 13.53
C ASP A 232 6.97 -19.74 12.54
N PHE A 233 8.06 -20.24 11.92
CA PHE A 233 8.67 -19.53 10.80
C PHE A 233 7.73 -19.64 9.63
N ASP A 234 7.37 -18.49 9.06
CA ASP A 234 6.52 -18.43 7.89
C ASP A 234 6.92 -17.27 6.99
N ILE A 235 6.73 -17.46 5.69
CA ILE A 235 6.51 -16.39 4.72
C ILE A 235 5.09 -16.60 4.24
N SER A 236 4.25 -15.58 4.40
CA SER A 236 2.82 -15.67 4.16
C SER A 236 2.32 -14.49 3.34
N TYR A 237 1.18 -14.69 2.71
CA TYR A 237 0.30 -13.58 2.33
C TYR A 237 -0.80 -13.46 3.39
N ASN A 238 -1.37 -12.27 3.61
CA ASN A 238 -2.40 -12.07 4.63
C ASN A 238 -3.65 -11.36 4.08
N ASN A 239 -4.73 -11.38 4.87
CA ASN A 239 -5.98 -10.73 4.49
C ASN A 239 -5.96 -9.20 4.59
N SER A 240 -4.84 -8.60 5.03
CA SER A 240 -4.57 -7.16 4.97
C SER A 240 -3.88 -6.74 3.65
N LYS A 241 -3.79 -7.64 2.66
CA LYS A 241 -3.19 -7.39 1.34
C LYS A 241 -1.67 -7.13 1.42
N ALA A 242 -0.98 -7.89 2.26
CA ALA A 242 0.47 -7.83 2.40
C ALA A 242 1.12 -9.21 2.39
N PHE A 243 2.32 -9.27 1.83
CA PHE A 243 3.26 -10.34 2.14
C PHE A 243 3.90 -10.04 3.49
N SER A 244 4.14 -11.08 4.27
CA SER A 244 4.83 -10.94 5.55
C SER A 244 5.68 -12.15 5.86
N TYR A 245 6.58 -11.98 6.83
CA TYR A 245 7.33 -13.08 7.40
C TYR A 245 7.29 -13.03 8.92
N CYS A 246 7.43 -14.21 9.51
CA CYS A 246 7.54 -14.43 10.93
C CYS A 246 8.85 -15.17 11.22
N LEU A 247 9.67 -14.63 12.11
CA LEU A 247 10.95 -15.20 12.50
C LEU A 247 11.12 -15.01 14.01
N TRP A 248 11.77 -15.96 14.70
CA TRP A 248 11.95 -15.90 16.14
C TRP A 248 13.41 -15.95 16.54
N GLY A 249 13.79 -15.05 17.44
CA GLY A 249 15.09 -15.07 18.09
C GLY A 249 15.13 -15.98 19.32
N LEU A 250 16.33 -16.30 19.81
CA LEU A 250 16.52 -17.30 20.86
C LEU A 250 15.77 -16.95 22.16
N LYS A 251 15.60 -15.67 22.48
CA LYS A 251 14.91 -15.16 23.67
C LYS A 251 13.38 -15.05 23.49
N ASN A 252 12.83 -15.63 22.42
CA ASN A 252 11.40 -15.55 22.05
C ASN A 252 10.95 -14.14 21.60
N GLU A 253 11.87 -13.36 21.05
CA GLU A 253 11.61 -12.13 20.33
C GLU A 253 11.01 -12.45 18.96
N LEU A 254 9.87 -11.81 18.64
CA LEU A 254 9.23 -11.93 17.34
C LEU A 254 9.82 -10.89 16.38
N HIS A 255 10.40 -11.38 15.31
CA HIS A 255 10.84 -10.60 14.16
C HIS A 255 9.79 -10.71 13.05
N TYR A 256 8.88 -9.74 13.02
CA TYR A 256 7.86 -9.61 11.98
C TYR A 256 8.21 -8.50 10.99
N GLY A 257 7.98 -8.74 9.70
CA GLY A 257 8.11 -7.73 8.64
C GLY A 257 7.07 -7.98 7.57
N TRP A 258 6.69 -6.94 6.84
CA TRP A 258 5.60 -6.99 5.87
C TRP A 258 5.83 -6.00 4.72
N MET A 259 5.17 -6.27 3.60
CA MET A 259 5.16 -5.41 2.42
C MET A 259 3.80 -5.49 1.73
N MET A 260 3.19 -4.33 1.45
CA MET A 260 1.89 -4.29 0.76
C MET A 260 2.02 -4.80 -0.67
N ARG A 261 1.02 -5.56 -1.10
CA ARG A 261 0.84 -5.97 -2.49
C ARG A 261 -0.60 -6.41 -2.66
N TYR A 262 -1.34 -5.80 -3.59
CA TYR A 262 -2.72 -6.20 -3.85
C TYR A 262 -2.81 -7.68 -4.29
N PRO A 263 -3.92 -8.38 -4.00
CA PRO A 263 -4.11 -9.78 -4.39
C PRO A 263 -4.32 -9.92 -5.90
N ASN A 264 -4.40 -11.16 -6.37
CA ASN A 264 -4.76 -11.51 -7.75
C ASN A 264 -3.77 -11.00 -8.82
N GLN A 265 -2.49 -10.93 -8.45
CA GLN A 265 -1.41 -10.61 -9.37
C GLN A 265 -0.18 -11.45 -9.04
N TRP A 266 0.56 -11.84 -10.08
CA TRP A 266 1.84 -12.50 -9.90
C TRP A 266 2.83 -11.57 -9.21
N SER A 267 3.49 -12.11 -8.19
CA SER A 267 4.44 -11.40 -7.35
C SER A 267 5.62 -12.32 -7.05
N LYS A 268 6.82 -11.76 -7.19
CA LYS A 268 8.06 -12.34 -6.73
C LYS A 268 8.32 -11.81 -5.32
N VAL A 269 8.15 -12.65 -4.31
CA VAL A 269 8.51 -12.34 -2.93
C VAL A 269 9.89 -12.92 -2.65
N ASN A 270 10.80 -12.11 -2.14
CA ASN A 270 12.11 -12.56 -1.70
C ASN A 270 12.32 -12.13 -0.24
N PHE A 271 12.70 -13.11 0.58
CA PHE A 271 13.01 -12.95 1.98
C PHE A 271 14.46 -13.35 2.22
N LYS A 272 15.23 -12.48 2.89
CA LYS A 272 16.64 -12.74 3.22
C LYS A 272 16.89 -12.53 4.70
N VAL A 273 17.72 -13.38 5.29
CA VAL A 273 18.33 -13.20 6.61
C VAL A 273 19.84 -13.17 6.42
N ASP A 274 20.45 -12.07 6.84
CA ASP A 274 21.89 -11.91 6.88
C ASP A 274 22.37 -11.90 8.33
N THR A 275 23.05 -12.99 8.74
CA THR A 275 23.52 -13.16 10.13
C THR A 275 24.78 -12.37 10.44
N TYR A 276 25.52 -11.95 9.42
CA TYR A 276 26.70 -11.11 9.58
C TYR A 276 26.29 -9.65 9.79
N GLU A 277 25.43 -9.14 8.90
CA GLU A 277 24.89 -7.77 9.01
C GLU A 277 23.77 -7.64 10.05
N ARG A 278 23.31 -8.76 10.63
CA ARG A 278 22.16 -8.83 11.54
C ARG A 278 20.92 -8.13 11.00
N SER A 279 20.61 -8.41 9.74
CA SER A 279 19.49 -7.82 9.03
C SER A 279 18.58 -8.87 8.42
N ARG A 280 17.32 -8.47 8.25
CA ARG A 280 16.26 -9.25 7.63
C ARG A 280 15.60 -8.39 6.57
N THR A 281 15.46 -8.93 5.38
CA THR A 281 14.98 -8.21 4.20
C THR A 281 13.76 -8.89 3.63
N ILE A 282 12.74 -8.11 3.28
CA ILE A 282 11.65 -8.54 2.39
C ILE A 282 11.57 -7.60 1.20
N THR A 283 11.55 -8.16 0.00
CA THR A 283 11.36 -7.43 -1.26
C THR A 283 10.22 -8.04 -2.04
N ILE A 284 9.53 -7.18 -2.79
CA ILE A 284 8.46 -7.56 -3.70
C ILE A 284 8.86 -7.06 -5.08
N ASN A 285 8.93 -7.97 -6.05
CA ASN A 285 9.19 -7.68 -7.46
C ASN A 285 10.51 -6.93 -7.68
N ASP A 286 11.54 -7.33 -6.95
CA ASP A 286 12.90 -6.78 -6.96
C ASP A 286 13.00 -5.32 -6.45
N GLU A 287 11.97 -4.81 -5.79
CA GLU A 287 11.97 -3.48 -5.17
C GLU A 287 12.51 -3.54 -3.74
N VAL A 288 13.48 -2.66 -3.45
CA VAL A 288 14.04 -2.42 -2.12
C VAL A 288 13.64 -1.02 -1.68
N TYR A 289 12.88 -0.94 -0.59
CA TYR A 289 12.49 0.33 0.02
C TYR A 289 13.47 0.71 1.13
N GLY A 290 14.10 1.88 0.99
CA GLY A 290 15.06 2.45 1.93
C GLY A 290 14.42 2.96 3.23
N MET A 291 15.21 3.67 4.05
CA MET A 291 14.74 4.20 5.34
C MET A 291 13.65 5.26 5.18
N GLU A 292 13.69 5.98 4.06
CA GLU A 292 12.76 7.04 3.69
C GLU A 292 11.32 6.52 3.51
N PHE A 293 11.11 5.21 3.40
CA PHE A 293 9.80 4.55 3.31
C PHE A 293 9.23 4.15 4.68
N GLY A 294 9.83 4.63 5.78
CA GLY A 294 9.29 4.54 7.14
C GLY A 294 8.90 3.10 7.54
N PRO A 295 7.60 2.82 7.80
CA PRO A 295 7.14 1.51 8.23
C PRO A 295 7.23 0.41 7.15
N GLN A 296 7.36 0.79 5.87
CA GLN A 296 7.42 -0.14 4.74
C GLN A 296 8.85 -0.38 4.22
N LYS A 297 9.88 0.05 4.96
CA LYS A 297 11.26 -0.24 4.59
C LYS A 297 11.52 -1.75 4.49
N SER A 298 12.26 -2.14 3.45
CA SER A 298 12.53 -3.54 3.14
C SER A 298 13.48 -4.20 4.12
N ILE A 299 14.43 -3.43 4.68
CA ILE A 299 15.52 -3.94 5.52
C ILE A 299 15.25 -3.54 6.97
N LEU A 300 15.08 -4.55 7.82
CA LEU A 300 14.91 -4.37 9.25
C LEU A 300 16.07 -5.03 10.00
N PRO A 301 16.57 -4.41 11.08
CA PRO A 301 17.55 -5.07 11.94
C PRO A 301 16.89 -6.18 12.76
N TYR A 302 17.72 -7.05 13.31
CA TYR A 302 17.36 -7.93 14.42
C TYR A 302 18.55 -8.11 15.37
N GLU A 303 18.28 -8.52 16.60
CA GLU A 303 19.32 -8.74 17.61
C GLU A 303 19.38 -10.21 18.03
N GLY A 304 20.55 -10.62 18.50
CA GLY A 304 20.77 -11.98 19.01
C GLY A 304 20.83 -13.05 17.91
N ASP A 305 20.74 -14.29 18.36
CA ASP A 305 20.75 -15.46 17.49
C ASP A 305 19.31 -15.92 17.20
N LEU A 306 19.12 -16.55 16.04
CA LEU A 306 17.83 -17.07 15.63
C LEU A 306 17.58 -18.49 16.13
N LYS A 307 16.31 -18.83 16.34
CA LYS A 307 15.92 -20.16 16.80
C LYS A 307 16.24 -21.24 15.79
N ARG A 308 16.74 -22.37 16.30
CA ARG A 308 17.04 -23.57 15.49
C ARG A 308 15.79 -24.42 15.34
N TYR A 309 15.58 -24.92 14.13
CA TYR A 309 14.45 -25.79 13.78
C TYR A 309 14.90 -27.26 13.62
N GLY A 310 16.19 -27.52 13.41
CA GLY A 310 16.76 -28.87 13.45
C GLY A 310 16.25 -29.75 12.31
N SER A 311 15.72 -30.93 12.63
CA SER A 311 15.21 -31.91 11.65
C SER A 311 13.73 -31.72 11.28
N THR A 312 13.15 -30.54 11.52
CA THR A 312 11.76 -30.29 11.13
C THR A 312 11.63 -30.02 9.63
N PRO A 313 10.62 -30.58 8.95
CA PRO A 313 10.38 -30.38 7.52
C PRO A 313 9.82 -28.98 7.23
N PHE A 314 10.02 -28.53 6.00
CA PHE A 314 9.31 -27.36 5.45
C PHE A 314 7.97 -27.76 4.84
N TRP A 315 7.04 -26.83 4.84
CA TRP A 315 5.73 -26.96 4.22
C TRP A 315 5.51 -25.78 3.28
N ILE A 316 5.03 -26.04 2.08
CA ILE A 316 4.60 -25.03 1.12
C ILE A 316 3.10 -25.12 0.96
N GLY A 317 2.43 -23.97 1.03
CA GLY A 317 0.99 -23.83 0.82
C GLY A 317 0.11 -24.17 2.03
N LYS A 318 0.68 -24.57 3.15
CA LYS A 318 -0.03 -24.67 4.44
C LYS A 318 0.94 -24.62 5.62
N ASN A 319 0.38 -24.45 6.81
CA ASN A 319 1.12 -24.66 8.04
C ASN A 319 1.21 -26.14 8.40
N PRO A 320 2.30 -26.55 9.08
CA PRO A 320 2.40 -27.89 9.60
C PRO A 320 1.23 -28.18 10.54
N PRO A 321 0.62 -29.39 10.51
CA PRO A 321 -0.41 -29.75 11.46
C PRO A 321 0.07 -29.60 12.90
N ASN A 322 -0.61 -28.73 13.65
CA ASN A 322 -0.37 -28.51 15.07
C ASN A 322 -1.70 -28.33 15.82
N PRO A 323 -2.25 -29.39 16.42
CA PRO A 323 -3.49 -29.30 17.18
C PRO A 323 -3.41 -28.35 18.39
N HIS A 324 -2.20 -28.06 18.87
CA HIS A 324 -1.95 -27.18 20.01
C HIS A 324 -1.61 -25.74 19.62
N ASP A 325 -1.61 -25.40 18.32
CA ASP A 325 -1.43 -24.02 17.87
C ASP A 325 -2.67 -23.18 18.28
N PRO A 326 -2.54 -22.21 19.21
CA PRO A 326 -3.65 -21.36 19.62
C PRO A 326 -4.15 -20.45 18.49
N PHE A 327 -3.37 -20.29 17.42
CA PHE A 327 -3.69 -19.50 16.23
C PHE A 327 -4.08 -20.37 15.03
N ARG A 328 -4.32 -21.68 15.22
CA ARG A 328 -4.70 -22.61 14.14
C ARG A 328 -5.90 -22.13 13.32
N ASP A 329 -6.85 -21.42 13.94
CA ASP A 329 -8.05 -20.90 13.28
C ASP A 329 -7.79 -19.62 12.46
N ARG A 330 -6.64 -18.97 12.69
CA ARG A 330 -6.14 -17.79 11.96
C ARG A 330 -5.24 -18.15 10.79
N ASN A 331 -4.67 -19.35 10.81
CA ASN A 331 -3.82 -19.87 9.75
C ASN A 331 -4.67 -20.64 8.74
N ARG A 332 -4.80 -20.11 7.52
CA ARG A 332 -5.57 -20.71 6.43
C ARG A 332 -4.60 -21.29 5.41
N PRO A 333 -4.88 -22.45 4.80
CA PRO A 333 -4.06 -22.94 3.69
C PRO A 333 -4.00 -21.91 2.56
N PHE A 334 -2.88 -21.87 1.84
CA PHE A 334 -2.65 -20.91 0.77
C PHE A 334 -3.63 -21.15 -0.38
N LYS A 335 -4.27 -20.08 -0.83
CA LYS A 335 -5.09 -20.06 -2.04
C LYS A 335 -4.39 -19.22 -3.10
N GLY A 336 -4.32 -19.76 -4.32
CA GLY A 336 -3.65 -19.09 -5.42
C GLY A 336 -2.78 -20.04 -6.23
N LYS A 337 -1.68 -19.54 -6.77
CA LYS A 337 -0.80 -20.31 -7.66
C LYS A 337 0.68 -20.07 -7.34
N MET A 338 1.53 -21.05 -7.60
CA MET A 338 2.99 -20.91 -7.51
C MET A 338 3.63 -21.36 -8.83
N TYR A 339 4.55 -20.54 -9.34
CA TYR A 339 5.40 -20.89 -10.46
C TYR A 339 6.70 -21.54 -9.99
N SER A 340 7.35 -20.92 -9.00
CA SER A 340 8.63 -21.41 -8.49
C SER A 340 8.89 -21.02 -7.05
N ILE A 341 9.75 -21.80 -6.39
CA ILE A 341 10.38 -21.45 -5.12
C ILE A 341 11.85 -21.88 -5.13
N LYS A 342 12.72 -21.04 -4.58
CA LYS A 342 14.15 -21.29 -4.42
C LYS A 342 14.58 -20.95 -3.01
N MET A 343 15.58 -21.67 -2.51
CA MET A 343 16.21 -21.37 -1.22
C MET A 343 17.73 -21.43 -1.35
N TRP A 344 18.40 -20.44 -0.79
CA TRP A 344 19.85 -20.40 -0.63
C TRP A 344 20.20 -20.43 0.85
N ASN A 345 21.29 -21.12 1.17
CA ASN A 345 21.83 -21.19 2.52
C ASN A 345 22.74 -19.96 2.82
N HIS A 346 23.33 -19.95 4.01
CA HIS A 346 24.26 -18.90 4.45
C HIS A 346 25.54 -18.76 3.60
N ASP A 347 25.90 -19.80 2.85
CA ASP A 347 27.06 -19.80 1.94
C ASP A 347 26.65 -19.35 0.52
N LYS A 348 25.40 -18.89 0.36
CA LYS A 348 24.78 -18.51 -0.93
C LYS A 348 24.69 -19.66 -1.92
N GLU A 349 24.73 -20.90 -1.45
CA GLU A 349 24.53 -22.08 -2.27
C GLU A 349 23.02 -22.33 -2.45
N LEU A 350 22.60 -22.59 -3.68
CA LEU A 350 21.22 -22.99 -3.97
C LEU A 350 20.97 -24.39 -3.42
N VAL A 351 20.12 -24.50 -2.40
CA VAL A 351 19.84 -25.77 -1.69
C VAL A 351 18.45 -26.34 -1.98
N LEU A 352 17.57 -25.55 -2.57
CA LEU A 352 16.26 -25.99 -3.03
C LEU A 352 15.87 -25.20 -4.28
N HIS A 353 15.35 -25.89 -5.29
CA HIS A 353 14.72 -25.25 -6.43
C HIS A 353 13.57 -26.09 -6.98
N TYR A 354 12.35 -25.55 -6.86
CA TYR A 354 11.19 -26.05 -7.59
C TYR A 354 10.77 -25.05 -8.67
N ASP A 355 10.70 -25.55 -9.90
CA ASP A 355 10.09 -24.89 -11.05
C ASP A 355 8.94 -25.78 -11.50
N MET A 356 7.69 -25.33 -11.38
CA MET A 356 6.52 -26.20 -11.62
C MET A 356 6.44 -26.72 -13.06
N SER A 357 7.16 -26.10 -14.01
CA SER A 357 7.27 -26.59 -15.38
C SER A 357 8.22 -27.78 -15.53
N LYS A 358 9.19 -27.93 -14.62
CA LYS A 358 10.28 -28.92 -14.71
C LYS A 358 10.29 -29.93 -13.56
N SER A 359 9.93 -29.52 -12.36
CA SER A 359 10.02 -30.30 -11.12
C SER A 359 8.91 -31.34 -10.98
N TRP A 360 7.71 -31.06 -11.49
CA TRP A 360 6.55 -31.92 -11.21
C TRP A 360 6.65 -33.32 -11.80
N ARG A 361 6.48 -34.35 -10.96
CA ARG A 361 6.41 -35.77 -11.33
C ARG A 361 5.33 -36.47 -10.50
N ARG A 362 4.11 -36.55 -11.04
CA ARG A 362 2.95 -37.20 -10.39
C ARG A 362 2.68 -36.63 -8.99
N ASP A 363 3.13 -37.33 -7.95
CA ASP A 363 2.93 -37.10 -6.52
C ASP A 363 4.15 -36.47 -5.83
N LYS A 364 5.16 -36.04 -6.60
CA LYS A 364 6.34 -35.35 -6.06
C LYS A 364 6.81 -34.19 -6.91
N LEU A 365 7.60 -33.31 -6.29
CA LEU A 365 8.39 -32.29 -6.95
C LEU A 365 9.87 -32.65 -6.84
N LEU A 366 10.52 -32.81 -7.99
CA LEU A 366 11.98 -32.97 -8.05
C LEU A 366 12.66 -31.64 -7.77
N ASP A 367 13.60 -31.69 -6.84
CA ASP A 367 14.50 -30.59 -6.53
C ASP A 367 15.55 -30.46 -7.63
N LEU A 368 15.61 -29.28 -8.23
CA LEU A 368 16.52 -28.93 -9.32
C LEU A 368 17.85 -28.34 -8.81
N SER A 369 18.02 -28.19 -7.49
CA SER A 369 19.26 -27.67 -6.91
C SER A 369 20.41 -28.69 -6.92
N GLY A 370 20.11 -29.98 -7.09
CA GLY A 370 21.07 -31.08 -6.98
C GLY A 370 21.26 -31.64 -5.56
N ASN A 371 20.54 -31.12 -4.57
CA ASN A 371 20.65 -31.53 -3.16
C ASN A 371 19.60 -32.58 -2.73
N GLU A 372 18.86 -33.14 -3.69
CA GLU A 372 17.87 -34.21 -3.47
C GLU A 372 16.76 -33.85 -2.45
N ASN A 373 16.47 -32.55 -2.26
CA ASN A 373 15.41 -32.10 -1.36
C ASN A 373 14.04 -32.22 -2.02
N HIS A 374 13.69 -33.41 -2.51
CA HIS A 374 12.43 -33.66 -3.24
C HIS A 374 11.21 -33.46 -2.33
N GLY A 375 10.16 -32.86 -2.88
CA GLY A 375 8.94 -32.54 -2.15
C GLY A 375 7.86 -33.61 -2.36
N GLU A 376 7.23 -34.06 -1.27
CA GLU A 376 5.99 -34.83 -1.31
C GLU A 376 4.84 -33.88 -1.67
N LEU A 377 4.21 -34.08 -2.82
CA LEU A 377 3.11 -33.24 -3.31
C LEU A 377 1.77 -33.91 -3.00
N VAL A 378 0.92 -33.22 -2.25
CA VAL A 378 -0.48 -33.61 -2.03
C VAL A 378 -1.36 -32.65 -2.82
N LEU A 379 -2.15 -33.20 -3.73
CA LEU A 379 -3.14 -32.47 -4.53
C LEU A 379 -4.52 -32.79 -3.95
N GLY A 380 -5.16 -31.78 -3.33
CA GLY A 380 -6.58 -31.84 -3.01
C GLY A 380 -7.41 -31.60 -4.27
N LYS A 381 -8.10 -30.47 -4.33
CA LYS A 381 -8.72 -29.95 -5.57
C LYS A 381 -7.74 -29.11 -6.41
N GLY A 382 -6.53 -28.88 -5.89
CA GLY A 382 -5.45 -28.21 -6.60
C GLY A 382 -4.95 -29.02 -7.80
N ARG A 383 -4.20 -28.37 -8.68
CA ARG A 383 -3.73 -28.97 -9.94
C ARG A 383 -2.53 -28.26 -10.53
N ILE A 384 -1.77 -28.97 -11.34
CA ILE A 384 -0.81 -28.34 -12.25
C ILE A 384 -1.57 -27.83 -13.48
N THR A 385 -1.52 -26.53 -13.72
CA THR A 385 -2.20 -25.86 -14.84
C THR A 385 -1.23 -24.99 -15.62
N LYS A 386 -1.63 -24.50 -16.80
CA LYS A 386 -0.91 -23.42 -17.49
C LYS A 386 -1.45 -22.06 -17.03
N ASP A 387 -0.57 -21.07 -16.97
CA ASP A 387 -0.90 -19.67 -16.71
C ASP A 387 0.12 -18.75 -17.39
N ASN A 388 -0.22 -17.46 -17.55
CA ASN A 388 0.70 -16.43 -17.99
C ASN A 388 1.29 -15.70 -16.79
N VAL A 389 2.53 -16.04 -16.42
CA VAL A 389 3.23 -15.46 -15.28
C VAL A 389 3.88 -14.16 -15.73
N MET A 390 3.26 -13.03 -15.37
CA MET A 390 3.73 -11.66 -15.66
C MET A 390 3.80 -10.85 -14.37
N ILE A 391 5.00 -10.41 -14.00
CA ILE A 391 5.25 -9.75 -12.71
C ILE A 391 5.43 -8.26 -12.94
N SER A 392 4.48 -7.47 -12.45
CA SER A 392 4.52 -6.01 -12.46
C SER A 392 5.17 -5.47 -11.19
N LYS A 393 5.98 -4.41 -11.27
CA LYS A 393 6.33 -3.60 -10.10
C LYS A 393 5.08 -3.02 -9.44
N THR A 394 5.23 -2.53 -8.21
CA THR A 394 4.10 -1.87 -7.54
C THR A 394 3.86 -0.53 -8.20
N ILE A 395 2.63 -0.28 -8.65
CA ILE A 395 2.26 1.02 -9.21
C ILE A 395 2.26 2.00 -8.04
N THR A 396 3.09 3.04 -8.14
CA THR A 396 3.18 4.10 -7.14
C THR A 396 2.96 5.46 -7.81
N PRO A 397 2.47 6.46 -7.07
CA PRO A 397 2.41 7.82 -7.58
C PRO A 397 3.76 8.33 -8.08
N HIS A 398 3.75 9.05 -9.19
CA HIS A 398 4.93 9.84 -9.57
C HIS A 398 5.12 10.97 -8.56
N ARG A 399 6.29 11.00 -7.93
CA ARG A 399 6.61 11.91 -6.82
C ARG A 399 7.70 12.90 -7.18
N ARG A 400 7.61 14.08 -6.58
CA ARG A 400 8.76 14.96 -6.40
C ARG A 400 9.18 14.90 -4.94
N TRP A 401 10.45 15.15 -4.69
CA TRP A 401 10.91 15.37 -3.34
C TRP A 401 10.19 16.58 -2.74
N GLY A 402 9.67 16.47 -1.53
CA GLY A 402 9.06 17.60 -0.85
C GLY A 402 8.86 17.33 0.63
N THR A 403 9.54 18.15 1.42
CA THR A 403 9.49 18.13 2.88
C THR A 403 8.46 19.15 3.37
N MET A 404 7.57 18.76 4.27
CA MET A 404 6.57 19.68 4.82
C MET A 404 6.46 19.54 6.34
N GLU A 405 6.32 20.69 7.00
CA GLU A 405 6.01 20.76 8.43
C GLU A 405 4.49 20.69 8.61
N CYS A 406 3.99 19.70 9.37
CA CYS A 406 2.58 19.56 9.68
C CYS A 406 2.23 20.33 10.95
N MET A 407 1.32 21.29 10.85
CA MET A 407 0.74 21.98 11.99
C MET A 407 -0.10 21.00 12.83
N TYR A 408 0.05 21.10 14.15
CA TYR A 408 -0.60 20.19 15.08
C TYR A 408 -2.14 20.20 14.93
N HIS A 409 -2.72 19.02 14.77
CA HIS A 409 -4.12 18.75 15.03
C HIS A 409 -4.24 17.35 15.63
N ASP A 410 -5.38 17.06 16.27
CA ASP A 410 -5.63 15.71 16.75
C ASP A 410 -5.77 14.75 15.56
N ASP A 411 -5.04 13.64 15.60
CA ASP A 411 -5.07 12.62 14.55
C ASP A 411 -6.37 11.81 14.66
N GLU A 412 -7.09 11.68 13.54
CA GLU A 412 -8.35 10.92 13.45
C GLU A 412 -8.12 9.43 13.16
N GLY A 413 -6.87 9.02 12.95
CA GLY A 413 -6.45 7.64 12.73
C GLY A 413 -6.36 6.79 14.00
N ILE A 414 -5.44 5.80 14.00
CA ILE A 414 -5.22 4.90 15.15
C ILE A 414 -4.11 5.45 16.03
N ILE A 415 -4.45 5.87 17.24
CA ILE A 415 -3.52 6.27 18.30
C ILE A 415 -3.66 5.29 19.47
N ASP A 416 -2.55 4.79 20.02
CA ASP A 416 -2.54 3.86 21.15
C ASP A 416 -3.43 2.62 20.97
N ASN A 417 -3.44 2.07 19.74
CA ASN A 417 -4.30 0.96 19.30
C ASN A 417 -5.82 1.24 19.36
N GLN A 418 -6.23 2.51 19.40
CA GLN A 418 -7.62 2.93 19.34
C GLN A 418 -7.85 3.91 18.19
N PHE A 419 -8.94 3.72 17.46
CA PHE A 419 -9.35 4.63 16.40
C PHE A 419 -9.94 5.89 17.04
N GLN A 420 -9.38 7.06 16.74
CA GLN A 420 -9.74 8.33 17.39
C GLN A 420 -10.86 9.07 16.66
N GLY A 421 -10.92 8.95 15.33
CA GLY A 421 -11.97 9.55 14.51
C GLY A 421 -13.30 8.81 14.60
N ASP A 422 -14.18 9.02 13.61
CA ASP A 422 -15.43 8.29 13.47
C ASP A 422 -15.18 6.92 12.80
N PRO A 423 -15.18 5.80 13.55
CA PRO A 423 -14.83 4.49 13.00
C PRO A 423 -15.88 3.98 12.02
N GLU A 424 -17.16 4.36 12.20
CA GLU A 424 -18.25 3.93 11.34
C GLU A 424 -18.20 4.63 9.99
N ALA A 425 -17.92 5.94 9.98
CA ALA A 425 -17.67 6.69 8.74
C ALA A 425 -16.48 6.11 7.97
N THR A 426 -15.37 5.89 8.67
CA THR A 426 -14.14 5.37 8.07
C THR A 426 -14.35 3.95 7.50
N LYS A 427 -15.11 3.11 8.20
CA LYS A 427 -15.49 1.78 7.71
C LYS A 427 -16.34 1.83 6.45
N ILE A 428 -17.30 2.75 6.37
CA ILE A 428 -18.10 2.96 5.15
C ILE A 428 -17.18 3.39 3.99
N ASN A 429 -16.31 4.37 4.23
CA ASN A 429 -15.34 4.85 3.26
C ASN A 429 -14.43 3.72 2.75
N GLU A 430 -13.91 2.90 3.67
CA GLU A 430 -13.08 1.75 3.30
C GLU A 430 -13.83 0.72 2.44
N VAL A 431 -15.10 0.45 2.77
CA VAL A 431 -15.94 -0.45 1.96
C VAL A 431 -16.15 0.12 0.57
N THR A 432 -16.49 1.41 0.46
CA THR A 432 -16.63 2.12 -0.82
C THR A 432 -15.37 1.97 -1.67
N TYR A 433 -14.21 2.19 -1.08
CA TYR A 433 -12.93 2.08 -1.78
C TYR A 433 -12.57 0.62 -2.13
N LYS A 434 -12.45 -0.27 -1.13
CA LYS A 434 -11.94 -1.64 -1.32
C LYS A 434 -12.91 -2.57 -2.04
N LYS A 435 -14.23 -2.42 -1.83
CA LYS A 435 -15.26 -3.29 -2.43
C LYS A 435 -15.99 -2.64 -3.60
N GLY A 436 -15.94 -1.32 -3.72
CA GLY A 436 -16.46 -0.54 -4.85
C GLY A 436 -15.37 -0.22 -5.86
N MET A 437 -14.54 0.77 -5.55
CA MET A 437 -13.52 1.34 -6.46
C MET A 437 -12.50 0.30 -6.95
N GLN A 438 -11.85 -0.43 -6.03
CA GLN A 438 -10.84 -1.45 -6.37
C GLN A 438 -11.38 -2.69 -7.09
N LYS A 439 -12.71 -2.83 -7.17
CA LYS A 439 -13.40 -3.93 -7.87
C LYS A 439 -14.10 -3.45 -9.14
N ASP A 440 -13.80 -2.22 -9.57
CA ASP A 440 -14.37 -1.57 -10.76
C ASP A 440 -15.92 -1.51 -10.73
N LYS A 441 -16.53 -1.45 -9.53
CA LYS A 441 -18.00 -1.30 -9.37
C LYS A 441 -18.46 0.15 -9.36
N ILE A 442 -17.53 1.11 -9.23
CA ILE A 442 -17.79 2.54 -9.33
C ILE A 442 -17.30 3.00 -10.70
N ASP A 443 -18.21 3.54 -11.52
CA ASP A 443 -17.88 4.10 -12.82
C ASP A 443 -17.37 5.55 -12.66
N ILE A 444 -16.06 5.73 -12.81
CA ILE A 444 -15.41 7.03 -12.63
C ILE A 444 -15.81 8.05 -13.70
N THR A 445 -16.41 7.63 -14.82
CA THR A 445 -16.85 8.55 -15.88
C THR A 445 -18.14 9.29 -15.54
N THR A 446 -18.93 8.73 -14.62
CA THR A 446 -20.22 9.27 -14.19
C THR A 446 -20.24 9.72 -12.73
N ASN A 447 -19.34 9.20 -11.90
CA ASN A 447 -19.25 9.49 -10.47
C ASN A 447 -17.96 10.26 -10.14
N GLY A 448 -18.08 11.50 -9.64
CA GLY A 448 -16.98 12.41 -9.35
C GLY A 448 -17.38 13.89 -9.44
N LEU A 449 -16.61 14.66 -10.19
CA LEU A 449 -16.85 16.09 -10.41
C LEU A 449 -18.14 16.36 -11.20
N SER A 450 -18.45 15.50 -12.17
CA SER A 450 -19.56 15.67 -13.11
C SER A 450 -20.96 15.56 -12.50
N ASP A 451 -21.11 14.80 -11.42
CA ASP A 451 -22.40 14.53 -10.74
C ASP A 451 -22.45 15.08 -9.30
N MET A 452 -21.36 15.72 -8.85
CA MET A 452 -21.28 16.40 -7.56
C MET A 452 -22.43 17.40 -7.38
N LYS A 453 -23.15 17.27 -6.25
CA LYS A 453 -24.22 18.20 -5.86
C LYS A 453 -23.71 19.14 -4.79
N PHE A 454 -23.88 20.44 -5.03
CA PHE A 454 -23.49 21.48 -4.09
C PHE A 454 -24.25 22.78 -4.35
N VAL A 455 -24.26 23.67 -3.36
CA VAL A 455 -24.81 25.03 -3.45
C VAL A 455 -23.77 26.01 -2.91
N ILE A 456 -23.37 26.97 -3.73
CA ILE A 456 -22.52 28.08 -3.29
C ILE A 456 -23.40 29.08 -2.52
N GLU A 457 -23.13 29.29 -1.22
CA GLU A 457 -23.83 30.29 -0.42
C GLU A 457 -23.29 31.69 -0.66
N SER A 458 -21.96 31.81 -0.71
CA SER A 458 -21.28 33.06 -1.00
C SER A 458 -19.87 32.80 -1.53
N THR A 459 -19.30 33.83 -2.12
CA THR A 459 -17.89 33.85 -2.52
C THR A 459 -17.28 35.14 -2.02
N GLU A 460 -16.15 35.02 -1.33
CA GLU A 460 -15.44 36.13 -0.72
C GLU A 460 -14.04 36.20 -1.33
N ASP A 461 -13.76 37.31 -2.00
CA ASP A 461 -12.43 37.60 -2.52
C ASP A 461 -11.69 38.50 -1.53
N ASP A 462 -10.42 38.18 -1.25
CA ASP A 462 -9.56 39.10 -0.50
C ASP A 462 -9.34 40.39 -1.31
N ILE A 463 -9.21 41.52 -0.60
CA ILE A 463 -8.97 42.86 -1.15
C ILE A 463 -7.72 42.89 -2.04
N TYR A 464 -6.74 42.02 -1.75
CA TYR A 464 -5.50 41.91 -2.52
C TYR A 464 -5.52 40.81 -3.58
N ASN A 465 -6.68 40.19 -3.82
CA ASN A 465 -6.87 39.10 -4.77
C ASN A 465 -6.00 37.85 -4.49
N ARG A 466 -5.49 37.71 -3.25
CA ARG A 466 -4.51 36.67 -2.88
C ARG A 466 -5.17 35.32 -2.65
N HIS A 467 -6.39 35.34 -2.12
CA HIS A 467 -7.20 34.15 -1.97
C HIS A 467 -8.68 34.42 -2.29
N LYS A 468 -9.42 33.34 -2.54
CA LYS A 468 -10.86 33.31 -2.79
C LYS A 468 -11.47 32.23 -1.91
N ILE A 469 -12.42 32.59 -1.05
CA ILE A 469 -13.17 31.65 -0.21
C ILE A 469 -14.51 31.37 -0.89
N ILE A 470 -14.82 30.10 -1.09
CA ILE A 470 -16.08 29.63 -1.66
C ILE A 470 -16.83 28.90 -0.55
N ASN A 471 -17.82 29.58 0.04
CA ASN A 471 -18.69 29.00 1.06
C ASN A 471 -19.71 28.09 0.38
N VAL A 472 -19.69 26.80 0.71
CA VAL A 472 -20.43 25.76 0.00
C VAL A 472 -21.16 24.81 0.94
N ARG A 473 -22.34 24.37 0.50
CA ARG A 473 -23.09 23.27 1.10
C ARG A 473 -23.17 22.09 0.16
N PHE A 474 -23.14 20.87 0.71
CA PHE A 474 -23.32 19.61 -0.01
C PHE A 474 -24.65 18.93 0.36
#